data_AF-A0A935P634-F1
#
_entry.id   AF-A0A935P634-F1
#
_cell.length_a   1.000
_cell.length_b   1.000
_cell.length_c   1.000
_cell.angle_alpha   90.00
_cell.angle_beta   90.00
_cell.angle_gamma   90.00
#
_symmetry.space_group_name_H-M   'P 1'
#
loop_
_entity.id
_entity.type
_entity.pdbx_description
1 polymer ?
#
loop_
_entity_poly.entity_id
_entity_poly.type
_entity_poly.pdbx_seq_one_letter_code
_entity_poly.pdbx_strand_id
1 'polypeptide(L)'
;MSNRARLPIVLLHGMAGFDQIGPLDYFYGVKSRLASDGHQVFVTEVDPFQRIEVRAAQLAPQLRASWRAPARAVHLIAHSRGAWTRAIWSPPGLWRSASPLFTSISARTAARGWRTWRWASLPGRQRACWRSWPTSSAAARTWEGQAYQLTEEYATSVFNPHHPR
;
A
#
# COMPACT_ATOMS: atom_id res chain seq x y z
N MET A 1 -11.93 -11.60 -33.07
CA MET A 1 -11.15 -11.56 -31.80
C MET A 1 -11.87 -10.64 -30.83
N SER A 2 -12.31 -11.13 -29.66
CA SER A 2 -12.98 -10.29 -28.66
C SER A 2 -11.94 -9.33 -28.06
N ASN A 3 -12.03 -8.04 -28.42
CA ASN A 3 -11.19 -6.99 -27.85
C ASN A 3 -11.65 -6.70 -26.41
N ARG A 4 -11.24 -7.55 -25.45
CA ARG A 4 -11.34 -7.20 -24.04
C ARG A 4 -10.41 -6.02 -23.80
N ALA A 5 -10.96 -4.82 -23.60
CA ALA A 5 -10.20 -3.66 -23.20
C ALA A 5 -9.30 -4.04 -22.00
N ARG A 6 -7.98 -3.92 -22.18
CA ARG A 6 -7.02 -4.25 -21.12
C ARG A 6 -7.21 -3.26 -19.98
N LEU A 7 -7.43 -3.78 -18.77
CA LEU A 7 -7.57 -2.93 -17.61
C LEU A 7 -6.25 -2.20 -17.35
N PRO A 8 -6.30 -0.91 -16.98
CA PRO A 8 -5.12 -0.16 -16.58
C PRO A 8 -4.48 -0.82 -15.35
N ILE A 9 -3.16 -0.88 -15.34
CA ILE A 9 -2.35 -1.39 -14.24
C ILE A 9 -1.87 -0.21 -13.41
N VAL A 10 -2.03 -0.29 -12.09
CA VAL A 10 -1.53 0.70 -11.14
C VAL A 10 -0.47 0.02 -10.26
N LEU A 11 0.73 0.57 -10.25
CA LEU A 11 1.85 0.11 -9.44
C LEU A 11 1.95 0.97 -8.17
N LEU A 12 2.00 0.32 -7.01
CA LEU A 12 1.98 0.98 -5.70
C LEU A 12 3.12 0.48 -4.80
N HIS A 13 4.03 1.40 -4.46
CA HIS A 13 5.23 1.07 -3.70
C HIS A 13 4.96 0.81 -2.21
N GLY A 14 5.92 0.16 -1.55
CA GLY A 14 5.92 -0.13 -0.12
C GLY A 14 6.55 0.96 0.73
N MET A 15 7.00 0.55 1.92
CA MET A 15 7.85 1.37 2.79
C MET A 15 9.15 1.74 2.09
N ALA A 16 9.65 2.95 2.31
CA ALA A 16 10.86 3.47 1.66
C ALA A 16 10.78 3.43 0.12
N GLY A 17 9.58 3.61 -0.43
CA GLY A 17 9.45 3.81 -1.88
C GLY A 17 10.03 5.14 -2.33
N PHE A 18 10.37 5.19 -3.61
CA PHE A 18 10.98 6.35 -4.24
C PHE A 18 10.46 6.44 -5.66
N ASP A 19 10.43 7.64 -6.23
CA ASP A 19 10.13 7.78 -7.65
C ASP A 19 11.33 7.28 -8.46
N GLN A 20 12.48 7.95 -8.35
CA GLN A 20 13.71 7.60 -9.04
C GLN A 20 14.96 7.87 -8.20
N ILE A 21 15.95 6.99 -8.31
CA ILE A 21 17.33 7.18 -7.83
C ILE A 21 18.25 6.99 -9.03
N GLY A 22 18.70 8.10 -9.62
CA GLY A 22 19.42 8.06 -10.90
C GLY A 22 18.56 7.41 -11.99
N PRO A 23 19.05 6.39 -12.72
CA PRO A 23 18.29 5.72 -13.77
C PRO A 23 17.29 4.67 -13.25
N LEU A 24 17.23 4.44 -11.94
CA LEU A 24 16.44 3.36 -11.34
C LEU A 24 15.14 3.92 -10.75
N ASP A 25 14.00 3.47 -11.26
CA ASP A 25 12.71 3.66 -10.60
C ASP A 25 12.38 2.46 -9.66
N TYR A 26 11.45 2.65 -8.72
CA TYR A 26 11.09 1.61 -7.75
C TYR A 26 10.62 0.30 -8.38
N PHE A 27 10.03 0.38 -9.56
CA PHE A 27 9.52 -0.74 -10.35
C PHE A 27 10.40 -0.96 -11.57
N TYR A 28 11.72 -0.92 -11.39
CA TYR A 28 12.73 -0.96 -12.44
C TYR A 28 12.41 -1.98 -13.53
N GLY A 29 12.17 -1.49 -14.75
CA GLY A 29 11.86 -2.31 -15.93
C GLY A 29 10.45 -2.90 -15.99
N VAL A 30 9.67 -2.84 -14.90
CA VAL A 30 8.28 -3.38 -14.86
C VAL A 30 7.35 -2.51 -15.67
N LYS A 31 7.40 -1.18 -15.48
CA LYS A 31 6.54 -0.25 -16.23
C LYS A 31 6.77 -0.36 -17.73
N SER A 32 8.04 -0.34 -18.16
CA SER A 32 8.41 -0.43 -19.57
C SER A 32 7.99 -1.76 -20.19
N ARG A 33 8.18 -2.88 -19.48
CA ARG A 33 7.77 -4.21 -19.95
C ARG A 33 6.25 -4.36 -20.08
N LEU A 34 5.50 -3.90 -19.08
CA LEU A 34 4.03 -3.95 -19.14
C LEU A 34 3.48 -3.02 -20.24
N ALA A 35 4.11 -1.85 -20.43
CA ALA A 35 3.75 -0.93 -21.49
C ALA A 35 4.07 -1.50 -22.89
N SER A 36 5.22 -2.17 -23.08
CA SER A 36 5.55 -2.83 -24.35
C SER A 36 4.56 -3.94 -24.70
N ASP A 37 3.97 -4.57 -23.69
CA ASP A 37 2.92 -5.58 -23.88
C ASP A 37 1.55 -4.95 -24.19
N GLY A 38 1.44 -3.63 -24.22
CA GLY A 38 0.22 -2.89 -24.57
C GLY A 38 -0.70 -2.52 -23.39
N HIS A 39 -0.19 -2.56 -22.16
CA HIS A 39 -0.95 -2.10 -20.99
C HIS A 39 -0.77 -0.59 -20.76
N GLN A 40 -1.85 0.07 -20.30
CA GLN A 40 -1.71 1.37 -19.65
C GLN A 40 -1.21 1.15 -18.23
N VAL A 41 -0.06 1.72 -17.88
CA VAL A 41 0.59 1.50 -16.59
C VAL A 41 0.83 2.83 -15.89
N PHE A 42 0.29 2.97 -14.70
CA PHE A 42 0.44 4.13 -13.83
C PHE A 42 1.26 3.76 -12.61
N VAL A 43 2.29 4.57 -12.31
CA VAL A 43 3.05 4.44 -11.08
C VAL A 43 2.53 5.52 -10.14
N THR A 44 2.17 5.12 -8.93
CA THR A 44 1.65 6.03 -7.92
C THR A 44 2.73 6.37 -6.91
N GLU A 45 2.69 7.61 -6.42
CA GLU A 45 3.64 8.14 -5.47
C GLU A 45 2.91 8.54 -4.19
N VAL A 46 3.24 7.90 -3.08
CA VAL A 46 2.70 8.24 -1.76
C VAL A 46 3.85 8.41 -0.79
N ASP A 47 3.63 9.09 0.32
CA ASP A 47 4.71 9.32 1.27
C ASP A 47 5.31 7.96 1.74
N PRO A 48 6.63 7.77 1.62
CA PRO A 48 7.30 6.50 1.87
C PRO A 48 7.27 6.09 3.33
N PHE A 49 7.07 7.06 4.23
CA PHE A 49 7.07 6.88 5.67
C PHE A 49 5.79 7.37 6.38
N GLN A 50 4.66 7.46 5.70
CA GLN A 50 3.39 7.81 6.35
C GLN A 50 2.56 6.63 6.83
N ARG A 51 1.54 6.96 7.63
CA ARG A 51 0.46 6.05 8.04
C ARG A 51 -0.32 5.55 6.82
N ILE A 52 -0.84 4.32 6.89
CA ILE A 52 -1.60 3.72 5.80
C ILE A 52 -2.79 4.59 5.37
N GLU A 53 -3.49 5.21 6.32
CA GLU A 53 -4.66 6.07 6.06
C GLU A 53 -4.26 7.35 5.31
N VAL A 54 -3.12 7.95 5.66
CA VAL A 54 -2.58 9.12 4.97
C VAL A 54 -2.14 8.75 3.56
N ARG A 55 -1.46 7.62 3.41
CA ARG A 55 -1.06 7.09 2.09
C ARG A 55 -2.28 6.79 1.21
N ALA A 56 -3.36 6.26 1.80
CA ALA A 56 -4.61 6.00 1.09
C ALA A 56 -5.27 7.30 0.62
N ALA A 57 -5.26 8.35 1.44
CA ALA A 57 -5.76 9.67 1.05
C ALA A 57 -4.96 10.30 -0.10
N GLN A 58 -3.62 10.15 -0.09
CA GLN A 58 -2.73 10.61 -1.18
C GLN A 58 -2.93 9.83 -2.49
N LEU A 59 -3.24 8.54 -2.40
CA LEU A 59 -3.48 7.67 -3.56
C LEU A 59 -4.78 8.03 -4.29
N ALA A 60 -5.82 8.45 -3.56
CA ALA A 60 -7.15 8.72 -4.12
C ALA A 60 -7.16 9.69 -5.32
N PRO A 61 -6.55 10.89 -5.25
CA PRO A 61 -6.53 11.81 -6.40
C PRO A 61 -5.71 11.28 -7.59
N GLN A 62 -4.66 10.51 -7.35
CA GLN A 62 -3.83 9.94 -8.43
C GLN A 62 -4.57 8.87 -9.22
N LEU A 63 -5.33 8.02 -8.52
CA LEU A 63 -6.21 7.05 -9.17
C LEU A 63 -7.30 7.74 -10.00
N ARG A 64 -7.90 8.83 -9.50
CA ARG A 64 -8.85 9.65 -10.28
C ARG A 64 -8.24 10.20 -11.54
N ALA A 65 -7.02 10.72 -11.47
CA ALA A 65 -6.34 11.30 -12.62
C ALA A 65 -5.94 10.24 -13.67
N SER A 66 -5.51 9.07 -13.20
CA SER A 66 -5.14 7.93 -14.05
C SER A 66 -6.36 7.29 -14.74
N TRP A 67 -7.54 7.48 -14.16
CA TRP A 67 -8.81 6.93 -14.61
C TRP A 67 -9.62 7.97 -15.37
N ARG A 68 -9.35 8.12 -16.68
CA ARG A 68 -10.32 8.74 -17.60
C ARG A 68 -11.06 7.61 -18.33
N ALA A 69 -12.38 7.60 -18.20
CA ALA A 69 -13.33 6.53 -18.59
C ALA A 69 -13.04 5.87 -19.96
N PRO A 70 -13.28 4.54 -20.15
CA PRO A 70 -14.44 3.79 -19.61
C PRO A 70 -14.10 2.57 -18.73
N ALA A 71 -12.85 2.41 -18.29
CA ALA A 71 -12.55 1.31 -17.37
C ALA A 71 -13.40 1.45 -16.09
N ARG A 72 -14.11 0.38 -15.68
CA ARG A 72 -14.80 0.28 -14.38
C ARG A 72 -13.98 -0.48 -13.34
N ALA A 73 -12.76 -0.88 -13.72
CA ALA A 73 -11.81 -1.63 -12.91
C ALA A 73 -10.35 -1.27 -13.25
N VAL A 74 -9.44 -1.45 -12.29
CA VAL A 74 -7.97 -1.39 -12.47
C VAL A 74 -7.36 -2.68 -11.95
N HIS A 75 -6.18 -3.04 -12.47
CA HIS A 75 -5.29 -4.01 -11.83
C HIS A 75 -4.36 -3.27 -10.88
N LEU A 76 -4.56 -3.40 -9.58
CA LEU A 76 -3.60 -2.85 -8.61
C LEU A 76 -2.54 -3.89 -8.31
N ILE A 77 -1.27 -3.56 -8.59
CA ILE A 77 -0.11 -4.33 -8.19
C ILE A 77 0.61 -3.56 -7.09
N ALA A 78 0.53 -4.08 -5.87
CA ALA A 78 1.07 -3.41 -4.70
C ALA A 78 2.19 -4.21 -4.04
N HIS A 79 3.34 -3.57 -3.81
CA HIS A 79 4.49 -4.20 -3.18
C HIS A 79 4.52 -3.94 -1.67
N SER A 80 4.79 -4.98 -0.86
CA SER A 80 5.00 -4.87 0.59
C SER A 80 3.86 -4.11 1.28
N ARG A 81 4.15 -3.01 1.99
CA ARG A 81 3.13 -2.18 2.64
C ARG A 81 2.16 -1.50 1.68
N GLY A 82 2.50 -1.36 0.39
CA GLY A 82 1.59 -0.81 -0.61
C GLY A 82 0.26 -1.57 -0.64
N ALA A 83 0.28 -2.87 -0.35
CA ALA A 83 -0.92 -3.69 -0.27
C ALA A 83 -1.93 -3.24 0.79
N TRP A 84 -1.47 -2.62 1.87
CA TRP A 84 -2.32 -2.13 2.97
C TRP A 84 -2.98 -0.80 2.63
N THR A 85 -2.36 -0.02 1.74
CA THR A 85 -2.94 1.22 1.19
C THR A 85 -4.21 0.96 0.35
N ARG A 86 -4.54 -0.32 0.10
CA ARG A 86 -5.88 -0.73 -0.39
C ARG A 86 -7.04 -0.28 0.49
N ALA A 87 -6.79 0.16 1.73
CA ALA A 87 -7.79 0.73 2.65
C ALA A 87 -8.69 1.79 1.99
N ILE A 88 -8.21 2.47 0.94
CA ILE A 88 -9.02 3.37 0.13
C ILE A 88 -10.32 2.73 -0.40
N TRP A 89 -10.37 1.41 -0.61
CA TRP A 89 -11.52 0.66 -1.16
C TRP A 89 -12.36 -0.12 -0.13
N SER A 90 -11.91 -0.34 1.11
CA SER A 90 -12.71 -0.99 2.17
C SER A 90 -13.71 0.02 2.76
N PRO A 91 -14.91 -0.33 3.25
CA PRO A 91 -15.75 0.60 4.04
C PRO A 91 -15.02 1.01 5.33
N PRO A 92 -14.91 2.30 5.76
CA PRO A 92 -15.44 3.57 5.25
C PRO A 92 -14.44 4.36 4.38
N GLY A 93 -13.71 3.65 3.53
CA GLY A 93 -12.67 4.16 2.64
C GLY A 93 -13.18 5.23 1.67
N LEU A 94 -12.22 5.98 1.14
CA LEU A 94 -12.46 7.19 0.35
C LEU A 94 -13.04 6.90 -1.05
N TRP A 95 -13.08 5.63 -1.49
CA TRP A 95 -13.43 5.27 -2.87
C TRP A 95 -14.51 4.19 -2.95
N ARG A 96 -15.69 4.54 -3.53
CA ARG A 96 -16.87 3.65 -3.60
C ARG A 96 -17.27 3.19 -5.01
N SER A 97 -16.64 3.72 -6.06
CA SER A 97 -17.14 3.60 -7.44
C SER A 97 -16.30 2.72 -8.38
N ALA A 98 -15.22 2.07 -7.89
CA ALA A 98 -14.44 1.12 -8.68
C ALA A 98 -14.18 -0.19 -7.93
N SER A 99 -14.22 -1.31 -8.65
CA SER A 99 -13.75 -2.61 -8.16
C SER A 99 -12.32 -2.85 -8.65
N PRO A 100 -11.28 -2.76 -7.80
CA PRO A 100 -9.93 -3.14 -8.21
C PRO A 100 -9.81 -4.67 -8.28
N LEU A 101 -9.19 -5.18 -9.34
CA LEU A 101 -8.55 -6.50 -9.29
C LEU A 101 -7.22 -6.31 -8.58
N PHE A 102 -7.13 -6.86 -7.36
CA PHE A 102 -6.02 -6.59 -6.45
C PHE A 102 -5.01 -7.74 -6.45
N THR A 103 -3.78 -7.44 -6.84
CA THR A 103 -2.63 -8.34 -6.72
C THR A 103 -1.61 -7.74 -5.77
N SER A 104 -1.35 -8.42 -4.65
CA SER A 104 -0.29 -8.03 -3.74
C SER A 104 0.97 -8.85 -3.97
N ILE A 105 2.11 -8.19 -4.14
CA ILE A 105 3.42 -8.81 -4.16
C ILE A 105 4.04 -8.61 -2.77
N SER A 106 4.32 -9.72 -2.08
CA SER A 106 4.91 -9.74 -0.73
C SER A 106 4.05 -9.14 0.40
N ALA A 107 2.72 -9.07 0.25
CA ALA A 107 1.82 -8.79 1.38
C ALA A 107 1.39 -10.04 2.14
N ARG A 108 1.92 -11.22 1.74
CA ARG A 108 1.70 -12.45 2.46
C ARG A 108 2.44 -12.37 3.79
N THR A 109 1.59 -12.22 4.81
CA THR A 109 1.82 -12.56 6.20
C THR A 109 2.78 -11.61 6.90
N ALA A 110 2.21 -10.78 7.77
CA ALA A 110 2.83 -10.60 9.07
C ALA A 110 2.95 -11.99 9.71
N ALA A 111 3.99 -12.75 9.40
CA ALA A 111 4.28 -14.00 10.09
C ALA A 111 5.78 -14.28 10.04
N ARG A 112 6.32 -14.40 11.25
CA ARG A 112 7.60 -15.03 11.59
C ARG A 112 8.83 -14.36 11.01
N GLY A 113 9.26 -13.28 11.66
CA GLY A 113 10.58 -12.72 11.40
C GLY A 113 11.11 -11.93 12.60
N TRP A 114 12.38 -11.50 12.51
CA TRP A 114 13.05 -10.67 13.53
C TRP A 114 12.21 -9.48 14.01
N ARG A 115 11.28 -8.98 13.19
CA ARG A 115 10.35 -7.88 13.51
C ARG A 115 9.31 -8.25 14.57
N THR A 116 8.68 -9.42 14.47
CA THR A 116 7.77 -9.93 15.50
C THR A 116 8.54 -10.30 16.78
N TRP A 117 9.76 -10.82 16.64
CA TRP A 117 10.60 -11.16 17.79
C TRP A 117 11.08 -9.90 18.53
N ARG A 118 11.65 -8.91 17.82
CA ARG A 118 12.06 -7.62 18.39
C ARG A 118 10.89 -6.93 19.07
N TRP A 119 9.71 -6.95 18.45
CA TRP A 119 8.48 -6.43 19.05
C TRP A 119 8.05 -7.20 20.32
N ALA A 120 7.99 -8.52 20.27
CA ALA A 120 7.63 -9.36 21.41
C ALA A 120 8.63 -9.22 22.58
N SER A 121 9.89 -8.94 22.27
CA SER A 121 10.95 -8.69 23.26
C SER A 121 10.89 -7.31 23.93
N LEU A 122 10.08 -6.36 23.41
CA LEU A 122 9.90 -5.06 24.07
C LEU A 122 9.12 -5.22 25.38
N PRO A 123 9.51 -4.55 26.48
CA PRO A 123 8.75 -4.58 27.74
C PRO A 123 7.27 -4.21 27.54
N GLY A 124 6.37 -4.78 28.35
CA GLY A 124 4.91 -4.54 28.23
C GLY A 124 4.52 -3.06 28.27
N ARG A 125 5.19 -2.24 29.09
CA ARG A 125 5.02 -0.78 29.14
C ARG A 125 5.40 -0.08 27.83
N GLN A 126 6.43 -0.58 27.15
CA GLN A 126 6.83 -0.06 25.85
C GLN A 126 5.79 -0.46 24.82
N ARG A 127 5.36 -1.74 24.77
CA ARG A 127 4.28 -2.16 23.85
C ARG A 127 2.98 -1.37 24.06
N ALA A 128 2.62 -1.05 25.30
CA ALA A 128 1.45 -0.19 25.60
C ALA A 128 1.63 1.25 25.07
N CYS A 129 2.82 1.84 25.25
CA CYS A 129 3.16 3.13 24.64
C CYS A 129 3.09 3.04 23.11
N TRP A 130 3.61 1.97 22.50
CA TRP A 130 3.53 1.74 21.07
C TRP A 130 2.13 1.42 20.55
N ARG A 131 1.12 1.14 21.39
CA ARG A 131 -0.27 1.05 20.93
C ARG A 131 -0.90 2.43 20.75
N SER A 132 -0.49 3.40 21.55
CA SER A 132 -1.00 4.78 21.50
C SER A 132 -0.13 5.74 20.67
N TRP A 133 1.16 5.48 20.53
CA TRP A 133 2.16 6.37 19.92
C TRP A 133 2.20 6.42 18.37
N PRO A 134 2.12 5.30 17.62
CA PRO A 134 2.30 5.27 16.16
C PRO A 134 1.07 5.76 15.39
N THR A 135 -0.02 6.09 16.06
CA THR A 135 -1.18 6.76 15.44
C THR A 135 -0.89 8.22 15.13
N SER A 136 0.15 8.83 15.74
CA SER A 136 0.58 10.18 15.39
C SER A 136 1.37 10.23 14.08
N SER A 137 1.18 11.29 13.30
CA SER A 137 1.88 11.47 12.01
C SER A 137 3.40 11.56 12.14
N ALA A 138 3.92 11.97 13.29
CA ALA A 138 5.36 12.07 13.57
C ALA A 138 5.97 10.70 13.90
N ALA A 139 5.38 9.94 14.82
CA ALA A 139 5.86 8.60 15.16
C ALA A 139 5.76 7.65 13.96
N ALA A 140 4.71 7.81 13.14
CA ALA A 140 4.56 7.05 11.91
C ALA A 140 5.70 7.29 10.91
N ARG A 141 6.39 8.44 10.91
CA ARG A 141 7.54 8.72 10.02
C ARG A 141 8.82 7.99 10.39
N THR A 142 8.89 7.41 11.58
CA THR A 142 10.07 6.67 12.04
C THR A 142 10.10 5.26 11.47
N TRP A 143 11.29 4.69 11.33
CA TRP A 143 11.45 3.29 10.92
C TRP A 143 10.65 2.31 11.79
N GLU A 144 10.59 2.57 13.09
CA GLU A 144 9.86 1.78 14.06
C GLU A 144 8.34 1.88 13.86
N GLY A 145 7.79 3.09 13.70
CA GLY A 145 6.36 3.27 13.42
C GLY A 145 5.92 2.62 12.11
N GLN A 146 6.86 2.52 11.17
CA GLN A 146 6.68 1.91 9.86
C GLN A 146 6.75 0.38 9.93
N ALA A 147 7.62 -0.13 10.79
CA ALA A 147 7.71 -1.54 11.12
C ALA A 147 6.48 -2.03 11.89
N TYR A 148 5.96 -1.23 12.82
CA TYR A 148 4.74 -1.53 13.57
C TYR A 148 3.53 -1.74 12.64
N GLN A 149 3.35 -0.88 11.64
CA GLN A 149 2.25 -1.00 10.66
C GLN A 149 2.30 -2.27 9.78
N LEU A 150 3.40 -3.02 9.83
CA LEU A 150 3.57 -4.30 9.14
C LEU A 150 3.44 -5.51 10.08
N THR A 151 3.14 -5.30 11.36
CA THR A 151 2.97 -6.37 12.34
C THR A 151 1.58 -7.00 12.28
N GLU A 152 1.48 -8.24 12.76
CA GLU A 152 0.21 -8.97 12.89
C GLU A 152 -0.69 -8.30 13.93
N GLU A 153 -0.09 -7.75 14.98
CA GLU A 153 -0.81 -6.97 15.99
C GLU A 153 -1.48 -5.76 15.38
N TYR A 154 -0.75 -4.91 14.64
CA TYR A 154 -1.37 -3.77 13.97
C TYR A 154 -2.45 -4.22 12.98
N ALA A 155 -2.18 -5.27 12.20
CA ALA A 155 -3.13 -5.85 11.27
C ALA A 155 -4.46 -6.24 11.94
N THR A 156 -4.39 -6.99 13.05
CA THR A 156 -5.55 -7.61 13.69
C THR A 156 -6.26 -6.66 14.65
N SER A 157 -5.52 -5.79 15.36
CA SER A 157 -6.06 -4.94 16.41
C SER A 157 -6.36 -3.50 15.97
N VAL A 158 -5.78 -3.04 14.86
CA VAL A 158 -5.94 -1.66 14.38
C VAL A 158 -6.53 -1.64 12.97
N PHE A 159 -5.88 -2.30 12.00
CA PHE A 159 -6.24 -2.14 10.60
C PHE A 159 -7.51 -2.90 10.19
N ASN A 160 -7.55 -4.23 10.38
CA ASN A 160 -8.67 -5.06 9.95
C ASN A 160 -10.02 -4.68 10.59
N PRO A 161 -10.09 -4.31 11.89
CA PRO A 161 -11.34 -3.86 12.51
C PRO A 161 -11.96 -2.62 11.84
N HIS A 162 -11.15 -1.76 11.22
CA HIS A 162 -11.60 -0.55 10.53
C HIS A 162 -11.69 -0.70 9.00
N HIS A 163 -11.15 -1.80 8.45
CA HIS A 163 -11.09 -2.08 7.01
C HIS A 163 -11.41 -3.56 6.72
N PRO A 164 -12.66 -4.00 6.92
CA PRO A 164 -13.06 -5.37 6.63
C PRO A 164 -12.86 -5.69 5.15
N ARG A 165 -12.63 -6.99 4.87
CA ARG A 165 -12.44 -7.52 3.51
C ARG A 165 -13.73 -7.52 2.71
#